data_AF-A0A961RW89-F1
#
_entry.id   AF-A0A961RW89-F1
#
_cell.length_a   1.000
_cell.length_b   1.000
_cell.length_c   1.000
_cell.angle_alpha   90.00
_cell.angle_beta   90.00
_cell.angle_gamma   90.00
#
_symmetry.space_group_name_H-M   'P 1'
#
loop_
_entity.id
_entity.type
_entity.pdbx_description
1 polymer ?
#
loop_
_entity_poly.entity_id
_entity_poly.type
_entity_poly.pdbx_seq_one_letter_code
_entity_poly.pdbx_strand_id
1 'polypeptide(L)' 'MDIKICGLSTAEALDAVIDGGASHAGFIFFEKSPRNVTPVQAATLAERARGRVQTVAVTVDESDDA' A
#
# COMPACT_ATOMS: atom_id res chain seq x y z
N MET A 1 -0.52 -2.06 -19.19
CA MET A 1 -0.81 -3.28 -18.42
C MET A 1 -0.74 -2.88 -16.98
N ASP A 2 -1.86 -2.90 -16.26
CA ASP A 2 -1.91 -2.47 -14.86
C ASP A 2 -1.61 -3.67 -13.96
N ILE A 3 -0.54 -3.55 -13.18
CA ILE A 3 -0.05 -4.54 -12.22
C ILE A 3 -0.10 -3.95 -10.82
N LYS A 4 -0.76 -4.66 -9.89
CA LYS A 4 -0.86 -4.29 -8.47
C LYS A 4 -0.16 -5.32 -7.61
N ILE A 5 0.76 -4.87 -6.76
CA ILE A 5 1.36 -5.69 -5.70
C ILE A 5 0.73 -5.29 -4.36
N CYS A 6 0.20 -6.26 -3.63
CA CYS A 6 -0.73 -6.02 -2.51
C CYS A 6 -0.14 -6.44 -1.15
N GLY A 7 -0.49 -5.70 -0.10
CA GLY A 7 -0.13 -6.01 1.28
C GLY A 7 1.31 -5.65 1.61
N LEU A 8 1.78 -4.52 1.08
CA LEU A 8 3.10 -3.97 1.39
C LEU A 8 3.08 -3.34 2.78
N SER A 9 4.13 -3.58 3.56
CA SER A 9 4.28 -3.04 4.91
C SER A 9 5.67 -2.49 5.21
N THR A 10 6.61 -2.62 4.28
CA THR A 10 7.99 -2.18 4.44
C THR A 10 8.45 -1.29 3.28
N ALA A 11 9.42 -0.44 3.60
CA ALA A 11 10.05 0.45 2.65
C ALA A 11 10.75 -0.35 1.52
N GLU A 12 11.50 -1.40 1.88
CA GLU A 12 12.21 -2.27 0.94
C GLU A 12 11.28 -2.94 -0.06
N ALA A 13 10.15 -3.51 0.40
CA ALA A 13 9.19 -4.13 -0.49
C ALA A 13 8.57 -3.11 -1.45
N LEU A 14 8.32 -1.89 -0.99
CA LEU A 14 7.83 -0.81 -1.84
C LEU A 14 8.85 -0.41 -2.91
N ASP A 15 10.14 -0.34 -2.58
CA ASP A 15 11.18 -0.05 -3.59
C ASP A 15 11.23 -1.13 -4.65
N ALA A 16 11.21 -2.40 -4.25
CA ALA A 16 11.20 -3.52 -5.19
C ALA A 16 9.99 -3.44 -6.16
N VAL A 17 8.84 -2.97 -5.68
CA VAL A 17 7.64 -2.74 -6.50
C VAL A 17 7.82 -1.59 -7.47
N ILE A 18 8.43 -0.48 -7.03
CA ILE A 18 8.75 0.68 -7.86
C ILE A 18 9.77 0.30 -8.95
N ASP A 19 10.87 -0.33 -8.57
CA ASP A 19 11.95 -0.75 -9.47
C ASP A 19 11.48 -1.83 -10.45
N GLY A 20 10.56 -2.68 -10.02
CA GLY A 20 9.91 -3.68 -10.86
C GLY A 20 8.87 -3.12 -11.85
N GLY A 21 8.56 -1.83 -11.79
CA GLY A 21 7.65 -1.16 -12.72
C GLY A 21 6.17 -1.50 -12.53
N ALA A 22 5.77 -1.92 -11.33
CA ALA A 22 4.35 -2.12 -11.03
C ALA A 22 3.60 -0.79 -11.04
N SER A 23 2.38 -0.79 -11.55
CA SER A 23 1.52 0.41 -11.59
C SER A 23 0.94 0.78 -10.22
N HIS A 24 0.72 -0.21 -9.34
CA HIS A 24 0.01 -0.03 -8.07
C HIS A 24 0.67 -0.75 -6.90
N ALA A 25 0.68 -0.09 -5.74
CA ALA A 25 1.16 -0.57 -4.45
C ALA A 25 0.00 -0.57 -3.43
N GLY A 26 -0.34 -1.74 -2.87
CA GLY A 26 -1.49 -1.90 -1.98
C GLY A 26 -1.12 -1.97 -0.50
N PHE A 27 -1.81 -1.19 0.33
CA PHE A 27 -1.70 -1.17 1.79
C PHE A 27 -3.00 -1.73 2.40
N ILE A 28 -2.88 -2.63 3.38
CA ILE A 28 -4.04 -3.25 4.02
C ILE A 28 -4.30 -2.58 5.37
N PHE A 29 -5.52 -2.06 5.55
CA PHE A 29 -6.04 -1.50 6.80
C PHE A 29 -7.10 -2.45 7.35
N PHE A 30 -6.65 -3.57 7.89
CA PHE A 30 -7.50 -4.57 8.51
C PHE A 30 -6.70 -5.34 9.55
N GLU A 31 -6.96 -5.09 10.84
CA GLU A 31 -6.15 -5.58 11.96
C GLU A 31 -5.94 -7.10 12.00
N LYS A 32 -6.89 -7.90 11.49
CA LYS A 32 -6.75 -9.36 11.44
C LYS A 32 -5.79 -9.85 10.34
N SER A 33 -5.42 -9.00 9.40
CA SER A 33 -4.44 -9.33 8.36
C SER A 33 -3.02 -9.26 8.93
N PRO A 34 -2.16 -10.25 8.69
CA PRO A 34 -0.74 -10.16 9.06
C PRO A 34 0.02 -9.09 8.26
N ARG A 35 -0.61 -8.52 7.22
CA ARG A 35 -0.08 -7.45 6.38
C ARG A 35 -0.73 -6.10 6.69
N ASN A 36 -1.44 -5.99 7.82
CA ASN A 36 -2.03 -4.74 8.30
C ASN A 36 -0.96 -3.67 8.50
N VAL A 37 -1.24 -2.45 8.07
CA VAL A 37 -0.45 -1.26 8.36
C VAL A 37 -1.32 -0.21 9.05
N THR A 38 -0.70 0.62 9.89
CA THR A 38 -1.37 1.80 10.45
C THR A 38 -1.45 2.92 9.40
N PRO A 39 -2.40 3.87 9.52
CA PRO A 39 -2.45 5.06 8.67
C PRO A 39 -1.13 5.84 8.63
N VAL A 40 -0.42 5.94 9.76
CA VAL A 40 0.88 6.62 9.86
C VAL A 40 1.97 5.86 9.07
N GLN A 41 2.01 4.54 9.18
CA GLN A 41 2.93 3.70 8.39
C GLN A 41 2.63 3.82 6.90
N ALA A 42 1.37 3.71 6.51
CA ALA A 42 0.94 3.82 5.13
C ALA A 42 1.24 5.20 4.55
N ALA A 43 1.03 6.29 5.31
CA ALA A 43 1.38 7.64 4.90
C ALA A 43 2.89 7.76 4.62
N THR A 44 3.73 7.22 5.50
CA THR A 44 5.20 7.21 5.31
C THR A 44 5.60 6.49 4.01
N LEU A 45 4.97 5.35 3.73
CA LEU A 45 5.21 4.60 2.49
C LEU A 45 4.60 5.31 1.26
N ALA A 46 3.46 5.96 1.40
CA ALA A 46 2.80 6.71 0.34
C ALA A 46 3.60 7.95 -0.07
N GLU A 47 4.20 8.67 0.89
CA GLU A 47 5.15 9.75 0.61
C GLU A 47 6.30 9.26 -0.28
N ARG A 48 6.83 8.08 0.04
CA ARG A 48 7.87 7.42 -0.74
C ARG A 48 7.37 7.01 -2.12
N ALA A 49 6.14 6.52 -2.24
CA ALA A 49 5.53 6.11 -3.51
C ALA A 49 5.21 7.28 -4.45
N ARG A 50 5.06 8.51 -3.91
CA ARG A 50 4.54 9.67 -4.64
C ARG A 50 5.26 9.90 -5.97
N GLY A 51 4.47 9.98 -7.04
CA GLY A 51 4.96 10.24 -8.40
C GLY A 51 5.67 9.04 -9.05
N ARG A 52 5.77 7.90 -8.36
CA ARG A 52 6.48 6.70 -8.84
C ARG A 52 5.57 5.50 -9.01
N VAL A 53 4.61 5.30 -8.10
CA VAL A 53 3.61 4.21 -8.16
C VAL A 53 2.30 4.69 -7.53
N GLN A 54 1.15 4.24 -8.04
CA GLN A 54 -0.15 4.58 -7.45
C GLN A 54 -0.37 3.78 -6.17
N THR A 55 -0.86 4.42 -5.11
CA THR A 55 -1.14 3.75 -3.83
C THR A 55 -2.61 3.35 -3.75
N VAL A 56 -2.89 2.19 -3.17
CA VAL A 56 -4.25 1.66 -3.00
C VAL A 56 -4.46 1.27 -1.55
N ALA A 57 -5.54 1.75 -0.94
CA ALA A 57 -6.04 1.27 0.34
C ALA A 57 -6.90 0.02 0.15
N VAL A 58 -6.70 -0.99 0.99
CA VAL A 58 -7.52 -2.20 1.05
C VAL A 58 -8.07 -2.32 2.46
N THR A 59 -9.37 -2.38 2.54
CA THR A 59 -10.15 -2.29 3.78
C THR A 59 -11.20 -3.40 3.76
N VAL A 60 -11.72 -3.77 4.93
CA VAL A 60 -12.68 -4.87 5.06
C VAL A 60 -13.78 -4.41 5.99
N ASP A 61 -15.01 -4.33 5.45
CA ASP A 61 -16.20 -3.88 6.18
C ASP A 61 -16.01 -2.53 6.89
N GLU A 62 -15.26 -1.61 6.26
CA GLU A 62 -15.15 -0.23 6.75
C GLU A 62 -16.42 0.56 6.42
N SER A 63 -16.72 1.60 7.20
CA SER A 63 -17.72 2.60 6.86
C SER A 63 -17.10 3.75 6.08
N ASP A 64 -17.85 4.33 5.15
CA ASP A 64 -17.44 5.49 4.35
C ASP A 64 -17.12 6.76 5.16
N ASP A 65 -17.45 6.80 6.46
CA ASP A 65 -17.19 7.92 7.37
C ASP A 65 -15.74 8.02 7.90
N ALA A 66 -14.83 7.15 7.44
CA ALA A 66 -13.46 7.01 7.93
C ALA A 66 -12.48 8.11 7.45
#